data_AF-M6JDC9-F1
#
_entry.id   AF-M6JDC9-F1
#
_cell.length_a   1.000
_cell.length_b   1.000
_cell.length_c   1.000
_cell.angle_alpha   90.00
_cell.angle_beta   90.00
_cell.angle_gamma   90.00
#
_symmetry.space_group_name_H-M   'P 1'
#
loop_
_entity.id
_entity.type
_entity.pdbx_description
1 polymer ?
#
loop_
_entity_poly.entity_id
_entity_poly.type
_entity_poly.pdbx_seq_one_letter_code
_entity_poly.pdbx_strand_id
1 'polypeptide(L)' 'MGNIAGVKRDIKALEKRRLKGLKLRREGMPRSEVARRLGVSRHAVRQWEKQVEEGGEEAVLW' A
#
# COMPACT_ATOMS: atom_id res chain seq x y z
N MET A 1 -26.40 -5.35 6.70
CA MET A 1 -25.52 -4.16 6.47
C MET A 1 -24.26 -4.36 7.30
N GLY A 2 -23.10 -4.34 6.64
CA GLY A 2 -21.86 -4.98 7.11
C GLY A 2 -21.23 -4.34 8.35
N ASN A 3 -20.67 -5.19 9.21
CA ASN A 3 -19.99 -4.83 10.46
C ASN A 3 -18.96 -3.69 10.28
N ILE A 4 -19.21 -2.55 10.90
CA ILE A 4 -18.32 -1.37 10.94
C ILE A 4 -16.93 -1.74 11.51
N ALA A 5 -16.90 -2.73 12.42
CA ALA A 5 -15.66 -3.26 13.00
C ALA A 5 -14.77 -4.00 11.98
N GLY A 6 -15.35 -4.65 10.96
CA GLY A 6 -14.61 -5.34 9.90
C GLY A 6 -13.92 -4.35 8.97
N VAL A 7 -14.67 -3.32 8.54
CA VAL A 7 -14.18 -2.26 7.65
C VAL A 7 -12.97 -1.53 8.23
N LYS A 8 -13.02 -1.12 9.51
CA LYS A 8 -11.87 -0.48 10.18
C LYS A 8 -10.63 -1.37 10.24
N ARG A 9 -10.82 -2.69 10.38
CA ARG A 9 -9.74 -3.67 10.45
C ARG A 9 -9.10 -3.89 9.08
N ASP A 10 -9.91 -3.90 8.02
CA ASP A 10 -9.45 -3.99 6.64
C ASP A 10 -8.67 -2.74 6.23
N ILE A 11 -9.11 -1.55 6.63
CA ILE A 11 -8.39 -0.29 6.40
C ILE A 11 -6.98 -0.35 7.02
N LYS A 12 -6.88 -0.66 8.32
CA LYS A 12 -5.58 -0.74 9.00
C LYS A 12 -4.65 -1.79 8.39
N ALA A 13 -5.20 -2.91 7.91
CA ALA A 13 -4.43 -3.93 7.21
C ALA A 13 -3.97 -3.45 5.82
N LEU A 14 -4.80 -2.70 5.10
CA LEU A 14 -4.48 -2.06 3.83
C LEU A 14 -3.37 -1.03 3.98
N GLU A 15 -3.47 -0.12 4.95
CA GLU A 15 -2.47 0.89 5.27
C GLU A 15 -1.11 0.25 5.58
N LYS A 16 -1.10 -0.75 6.48
CA LYS A 16 0.13 -1.49 6.82
C LYS A 16 0.75 -2.15 5.59
N ARG A 17 -0.06 -2.66 4.67
CA ARG A 17 0.42 -3.26 3.41
C ARG A 17 1.03 -2.21 2.49
N ARG A 18 0.39 -1.04 2.35
CA ARG A 18 0.86 0.08 1.52
C ARG A 18 2.19 0.63 2.02
N LEU A 19 2.28 0.92 3.33
CA LEU A 19 3.51 1.40 3.97
C LEU A 19 4.65 0.39 3.81
N LYS A 20 4.37 -0.91 4.00
CA LYS A 20 5.37 -1.97 3.77
C LYS A 20 5.84 -2.00 2.31
N GLY A 21 4.94 -1.82 1.35
CA GLY A 21 5.29 -1.75 -0.07
C GLY A 21 6.19 -0.57 -0.40
N LEU A 22 5.86 0.62 0.11
CA LEU A 22 6.65 1.83 -0.08
C LEU A 22 8.04 1.71 0.57
N LYS A 23 8.13 1.14 1.77
CA LYS A 23 9.42 0.87 2.42
C LYS A 23 10.30 -0.03 1.57
N LEU A 24 9.76 -1.14 1.05
CA LEU A 24 10.51 -2.04 0.16
C LEU A 24 10.95 -1.33 -1.13
N ARG A 25 10.12 -0.43 -1.67
CA ARG A 25 10.50 0.39 -2.83
C ARG A 25 11.64 1.36 -2.52
N ARG A 26 11.65 1.99 -1.34
CA ARG A 26 12.75 2.84 -0.86
C ARG A 26 14.04 2.05 -0.65
N GLU A 27 13.95 0.79 -0.26
CA GLU A 27 15.09 -0.14 -0.15
C GLU A 27 15.60 -0.62 -1.54
N GLY A 28 15.05 -0.12 -2.65
CA GLY A 28 15.49 -0.44 -4.00
C GLY A 28 14.84 -1.68 -4.61
N MET A 29 13.89 -2.32 -3.92
CA MET A 29 13.23 -3.53 -4.43
C MET A 29 12.40 -3.22 -5.69
N PRO A 30 12.47 -4.03 -6.76
CA PRO A 30 11.67 -3.82 -7.96
C PRO A 30 10.17 -4.02 -7.70
N ARG A 31 9.31 -3.26 -8.40
CA ARG A 31 7.84 -3.28 -8.25
C ARG A 31 7.24 -4.67 -8.36
N SER A 32 7.78 -5.50 -9.26
CA SER A 32 7.37 -6.89 -9.46
C SER A 32 7.57 -7.74 -8.21
N GLU A 33 8.69 -7.55 -7.51
CA GLU A 33 9.02 -8.32 -6.33
C GLU A 33 8.22 -7.85 -5.12
N VAL A 34 8.04 -6.54 -4.96
CA VAL A 34 7.14 -5.96 -3.96
C VAL A 34 5.71 -6.48 -4.13
N ALA A 35 5.21 -6.51 -5.37
CA ALA A 35 3.89 -7.02 -5.71
C ALA A 35 3.72 -8.50 -5.33
N ARG A 36 4.69 -9.35 -5.69
CA ARG A 36 4.71 -10.77 -5.32
C ARG A 36 4.71 -10.97 -3.81
N ARG A 37 5.57 -10.25 -3.09
CA ARG A 37 5.72 -10.38 -1.63
C ARG A 37 4.50 -9.93 -0.84
N LEU A 38 3.71 -8.99 -1.39
CA LEU A 38 2.53 -8.43 -0.74
C LEU A 38 1.21 -8.97 -1.29
N GLY A 39 1.24 -9.84 -2.31
CA GLY A 39 0.04 -10.39 -2.93
C GLY A 39 -0.81 -9.34 -3.65
N VAL A 40 -0.17 -8.32 -4.25
CA VAL A 40 -0.87 -7.23 -4.97
C VAL A 40 -0.40 -7.14 -6.41
N SER A 41 -1.09 -6.35 -7.23
CA SER A 41 -0.64 -6.08 -8.60
C SER A 41 0.51 -5.08 -8.65
N ARG A 42 1.38 -5.18 -9.68
CA ARG A 42 2.42 -4.17 -9.95
C ARG A 42 1.85 -2.77 -10.14
N HIS A 43 0.64 -2.68 -10.72
CA HIS A 43 -0.06 -1.42 -10.91
C HIS A 43 -0.42 -0.76 -9.58
N ALA A 44 -0.88 -1.54 -8.59
CA ALA A 44 -1.18 -1.01 -7.25
C ALA A 44 0.07 -0.39 -6.59
N VAL A 45 1.22 -1.06 -6.69
CA VAL A 45 2.50 -0.52 -6.17
C VAL A 45 2.86 0.80 -6.85
N ARG A 46 2.74 0.89 -8.18
CA ARG A 46 2.98 2.14 -8.94
C ARG A 46 2.03 3.26 -8.51
N GLN A 47 0.76 2.95 -8.27
CA GLN A 47 -0.23 3.95 -7.81
C GLN A 47 0.10 4.47 -6.41
N TRP A 48 0.62 3.63 -5.51
CA TRP A 48 1.06 4.10 -4.19
C TRP A 48 2.25 5.05 -4.31
N GLU A 49 3.24 4.72 -5.16
CA GLU A 49 4.37 5.62 -5.40
C GLU A 49 3.92 6.98 -5.93
N LYS A 50 3.01 6.99 -6.92
CA LYS A 50 2.47 8.22 -7.50
C LYS A 50 1.76 9.09 -6.44
N GLN A 51 0.92 8.46 -5.60
CA GLN A 51 0.24 9.17 -4.52
C GLN A 51 1.22 9.77 -3.49
N VAL A 52 2.30 9.04 -3.16
CA VAL A 52 3.32 9.57 -2.25
C VAL A 52 4.15 10.69 -2.88
N GLU A 53 4.42 10.61 -4.18
CA GLU A 53 5.09 11.69 -4.92
C GLU A 53 4.23 12.96 -4.96
N GLU A 54 2.91 12.82 -5.11
CA GLU A 54 1.97 13.94 -5.21
C GLU A 54 1.56 14.52 -3.84
N GLY A 55 1.51 13.71 -2.77
CA GLY A 55 0.94 14.12 -1.49
C GLY A 55 1.62 13.59 -0.23
N GLY A 56 2.82 12.99 -0.35
CA GLY A 56 3.55 12.43 0.79
C GLY A 56 2.99 11.09 1.29
N GLU A 57 3.59 10.51 2.32
CA GLU A 57 3.22 9.18 2.84
C GLU A 57 1.79 9.10 3.38
N GLU A 58 1.21 10.22 3.81
CA GLU A 58 -0.17 10.29 4.28
C GLU A 58 -1.17 10.09 3.15
N ALA A 59 -0.81 10.38 1.90
CA ALA A 59 -1.69 10.21 0.74
C ALA A 59 -2.03 8.74 0.42
N VAL A 60 -1.30 7.78 0.98
CA VAL A 60 -1.61 6.34 0.83
C VAL A 60 -2.30 5.75 2.05
N LEU A 61 -2.44 6.54 3.13
CA LEU A 61 -3.21 6.21 4.33
C LEU A 61 -4.66 6.69 4.12
N TRP A 62 -5.64 5.96 4.64
CA TRP A 62 -7.06 6.23 4.37
C TRP A 62 -7.88 6.04 5.64
#